data_AF-A0A143ZWP0-F1
#
_entry.id   AF-A0A143ZWP0-F1
#
_cell.length_a   1.000
_cell.length_b   1.000
_cell.length_c   1.000
_cell.angle_alpha   90.00
_cell.angle_beta   90.00
_cell.angle_gamma   90.00
#
_symmetry.space_group_name_H-M   'P 1'
#
loop_
_entity.id
_entity.type
_entity.pdbx_description
1 polymer ?
#
loop_
_entity_poly.entity_id
_entity_poly.type
_entity_poly.pdbx_seq_one_letter_code
_entity_poly.pdbx_strand_id
1 'polypeptide(L)'
;MENNQAFELIKERISPILAKVEMPCVSDEETDDQKGRKAVFASSEQAIVLQWDAQQKKYRLSRAAVENGKVSDSPKQLALWLFDPDTNDLTDAKSIANDFEDTVNDLFTSKRAISQREEAKSRNRNTLEGMIHRFMETYPQFQDQYDAHQEKYGEIFPDTFIQEIIFPYLLDLLTQKKNAFIKRVFEIINESYTMGNVDLKSAITYTLFGMLMDYPEQEELALKYMDENLKRAWMAMRRLLEKDRAKGKKASIV
;
A
#
# COMPACT_ATOMS: atom_id res chain seq x y z
N MET A 1 -19.49 -4.67 38.60
CA MET A 1 -18.08 -4.22 38.69
C MET A 1 -18.09 -2.71 38.62
N GLU A 2 -17.29 -2.00 39.42
CA GLU A 2 -17.22 -0.54 39.26
C GLU A 2 -16.70 -0.24 37.86
N ASN A 3 -17.49 0.41 36.99
CA ASN A 3 -17.14 0.77 35.60
C ASN A 3 -15.75 1.42 35.49
N ASN A 4 -15.28 1.99 36.59
CA ASN A 4 -13.95 2.53 36.76
C ASN A 4 -12.83 1.50 36.52
N GLN A 5 -12.97 0.27 37.00
CA GLN A 5 -11.93 -0.76 36.88
C GLN A 5 -11.71 -1.23 35.43
N ALA A 6 -12.78 -1.40 34.65
CA ALA A 6 -12.68 -1.77 33.25
C ALA A 6 -12.07 -0.64 32.41
N PHE A 7 -12.48 0.61 32.66
CA PHE A 7 -11.92 1.78 31.99
C PHE A 7 -10.42 1.94 32.29
N GLU A 8 -10.02 1.82 33.57
CA GLU A 8 -8.62 1.89 33.97
C GLU A 8 -7.78 0.80 33.29
N LEU A 9 -8.28 -0.44 33.25
CA LEU A 9 -7.58 -1.54 32.60
C LEU A 9 -7.32 -1.25 31.10
N ILE A 10 -8.32 -0.74 30.38
CA ILE A 10 -8.17 -0.40 28.95
C ILE A 10 -7.20 0.78 28.79
N LYS A 11 -7.31 1.81 29.64
CA LYS A 11 -6.44 2.99 29.63
C LYS A 11 -4.98 2.62 29.90
N GLU A 12 -4.72 1.83 30.94
CA GLU A 12 -3.39 1.33 31.30
C GLU A 12 -2.76 0.51 30.18
N ARG A 13 -3.56 -0.17 29.37
CA ARG A 13 -3.05 -0.97 28.24
C ARG A 13 -2.52 -0.10 27.10
N ILE A 14 -3.24 0.96 26.73
CA ILE A 14 -2.86 1.81 25.58
C ILE A 14 -1.86 2.91 25.95
N SER A 15 -1.85 3.36 27.21
CA SER A 15 -1.02 4.49 27.67
C SER A 15 0.49 4.31 27.39
N PRO A 16 1.12 3.14 27.65
CA PRO A 16 2.54 2.96 27.39
C PRO A 16 2.91 3.02 25.91
N ILE A 17 1.98 2.69 25.01
CA ILE A 17 2.21 2.75 23.56
C ILE A 17 2.18 4.20 23.10
N LEU A 18 1.19 4.96 23.58
CA LEU A 18 1.04 6.39 23.25
C LEU A 18 2.17 7.23 23.86
N ALA A 19 2.64 6.89 25.07
CA ALA A 19 3.79 7.54 25.68
C ALA A 19 5.09 7.37 24.85
N LYS A 20 5.28 6.23 24.18
CA LYS A 20 6.45 5.99 23.31
C LYS A 20 6.47 6.87 22.06
N VAL A 21 5.32 7.40 21.64
CA VAL A 21 5.19 8.32 20.50
C VAL A 21 4.89 9.74 20.94
N GLU A 22 5.31 10.11 22.16
CA GLU A 22 5.20 11.46 22.71
C GLU A 22 3.75 11.98 22.77
N MET A 23 2.78 11.08 22.98
CA MET A 23 1.36 11.38 23.21
C MET A 23 0.96 11.06 24.65
N PRO A 24 1.34 11.88 25.65
CA PRO A 24 0.92 11.69 27.03
C PRO A 24 -0.58 11.91 27.22
N CYS A 25 -1.12 11.40 28.32
CA CYS A 25 -2.49 11.72 28.75
C CYS A 25 -2.55 13.21 29.16
N VAL A 26 -3.43 13.99 28.53
CA VAL A 26 -3.60 15.43 28.78
C VAL A 26 -4.92 15.76 29.49
N SER A 27 -5.89 14.84 29.47
CA SER A 27 -7.16 14.96 30.19
C SER A 27 -7.70 13.55 30.48
N ASP A 28 -8.26 13.37 31.67
CA ASP A 28 -8.93 12.15 32.12
C ASP A 28 -10.04 12.55 33.07
N GLU A 29 -11.26 12.63 32.53
CA GLU A 29 -12.38 13.28 33.19
C GLU A 29 -13.62 12.38 33.09
N GLU A 30 -14.41 12.39 34.16
CA GLU A 30 -15.79 11.94 34.10
C GLU A 30 -16.59 12.97 33.29
N THR A 31 -17.44 12.50 32.38
CA THR A 31 -18.28 13.42 31.60
C THR A 31 -19.41 13.96 32.48
N ASP A 32 -19.79 15.23 32.30
CA ASP A 32 -20.76 16.00 33.11
C ASP A 32 -22.08 15.25 33.45
N ASP A 33 -22.47 14.26 32.64
CA ASP A 33 -23.66 13.43 32.84
C ASP A 33 -23.48 12.30 33.90
N GLN A 34 -22.33 12.22 34.59
CA GLN A 34 -21.95 11.21 35.61
C GLN A 34 -22.15 9.74 35.20
N LYS A 35 -22.20 9.47 33.90
CA LYS A 35 -22.41 8.12 33.34
C LYS A 35 -21.40 7.77 32.25
N GLY A 36 -20.41 8.62 32.02
CA GLY A 36 -19.37 8.39 31.02
C GLY A 36 -18.02 8.82 31.55
N ARG A 37 -16.97 8.39 30.86
CA ARG A 37 -15.59 8.76 31.17
C ARG A 37 -14.82 8.94 29.89
N LYS A 38 -13.92 9.91 29.86
CA LYS A 38 -13.13 10.26 28.67
C LYS A 38 -11.69 10.50 29.07
N ALA A 39 -10.77 9.81 28.40
CA ALA A 39 -9.34 10.07 28.48
C ALA A 39 -8.83 10.52 27.10
N VAL A 40 -8.02 11.57 27.08
CA VAL A 40 -7.43 12.17 25.89
C VAL A 40 -5.92 12.13 25.99
N PHE A 41 -5.29 11.55 24.96
CA PHE A 41 -3.86 11.48 24.78
C PHE A 41 -3.48 12.31 23.56
N ALA A 42 -2.59 13.29 23.68
CA ALA A 42 -2.38 14.26 22.60
C ALA A 42 -0.90 14.59 22.37
N SER A 43 -0.55 14.80 21.10
CA SER A 43 0.65 15.52 20.66
C SER A 43 0.28 16.91 20.14
N SER A 44 1.23 17.62 19.51
CA SER A 44 0.99 18.90 18.86
C SER A 44 0.05 18.84 17.66
N GLU A 45 -0.11 17.67 17.02
CA GLU A 45 -0.85 17.54 15.75
C GLU A 45 -2.08 16.65 15.84
N GLN A 46 -2.13 15.72 16.80
CA GLN A 46 -3.16 14.69 16.86
C GLN A 46 -3.44 14.21 18.27
N ALA A 47 -4.64 13.66 18.47
CA ALA A 47 -5.07 13.08 19.72
C ALA A 47 -5.74 11.72 19.53
N ILE A 48 -5.58 10.84 20.51
CA ILE A 48 -6.35 9.62 20.70
C ILE A 48 -7.30 9.82 21.87
N VAL A 49 -8.56 9.48 21.65
CA VAL A 49 -9.64 9.65 22.62
C VAL A 49 -10.22 8.29 22.95
N LEU A 50 -10.11 7.90 24.23
CA LEU A 50 -10.80 6.75 24.81
C LEU A 50 -12.04 7.25 25.54
N GLN A 51 -13.21 6.74 25.18
CA GLN A 51 -14.48 7.15 25.78
C GLN A 51 -15.33 5.95 26.17
N TRP A 52 -15.90 6.02 27.37
CA TRP A 52 -16.99 5.16 27.84
C TRP A 52 -18.30 5.94 27.85
N ASP A 53 -19.32 5.36 27.24
CA ASP A 53 -20.68 5.87 27.19
C ASP A 53 -21.60 4.83 27.86
N ALA A 54 -21.99 5.04 29.12
CA ALA A 54 -22.85 4.07 29.81
C ALA A 54 -24.30 4.08 29.32
N GLN A 55 -24.77 5.16 28.70
CA GLN A 55 -26.13 5.18 28.15
C GLN A 55 -26.23 4.19 26.99
N GLN A 56 -25.20 4.19 26.14
CA GLN A 56 -25.11 3.31 24.98
C GLN A 56 -24.35 2.02 25.28
N LYS A 57 -23.92 1.83 26.53
CA LYS A 57 -23.14 0.68 27.01
C LYS A 57 -21.99 0.33 26.06
N LYS A 58 -21.14 1.30 25.73
CA LYS A 58 -20.06 1.11 24.75
C LYS A 58 -18.78 1.87 25.05
N TYR A 59 -17.66 1.25 24.70
CA TYR A 59 -16.36 1.86 24.60
C TYR A 59 -16.09 2.32 23.17
N ARG A 60 -15.47 3.49 23.03
CA ARG A 60 -15.05 4.06 21.76
C ARG A 60 -13.60 4.49 21.83
N LEU A 61 -12.84 4.09 20.81
CA LEU A 61 -11.51 4.62 20.52
C LEU A 61 -11.60 5.50 19.27
N SER A 62 -11.09 6.71 19.31
CA SER A 62 -11.15 7.65 18.18
C SER A 62 -9.87 8.46 18.04
N ARG A 63 -9.69 9.04 16.84
CA ARG A 63 -8.58 9.95 16.51
C ARG A 63 -9.12 11.33 16.16
N ALA A 64 -8.48 12.37 16.65
CA ALA A 64 -8.80 13.75 16.33
C ALA A 64 -7.54 14.52 15.91
N ALA A 65 -7.70 15.56 15.09
CA ALA A 65 -6.66 16.54 14.86
C ALA A 65 -6.53 17.46 16.08
N VAL A 66 -5.32 17.96 16.32
CA VAL A 66 -5.04 19.00 17.31
C VAL A 66 -4.65 20.26 16.56
N GLU A 67 -5.43 21.33 16.71
CA GLU A 67 -5.18 22.63 16.10
C GLU A 67 -5.09 23.68 17.20
N ASN A 68 -3.99 24.43 17.23
CA ASN A 68 -3.74 25.45 18.27
C ASN A 68 -3.87 24.91 19.71
N GLY A 69 -3.44 23.67 19.94
CA GLY A 69 -3.52 23.00 21.25
C GLY A 69 -4.92 22.55 21.66
N LYS A 70 -5.92 22.65 20.76
CA LYS A 70 -7.28 22.15 20.99
C LYS A 70 -7.56 20.93 20.15
N VAL A 71 -8.15 19.92 20.77
CA VAL A 71 -8.59 18.69 20.12
C VAL A 71 -9.89 18.97 19.36
N SER A 72 -9.97 18.57 18.09
CA SER A 72 -11.17 18.73 17.26
C SER A 72 -12.40 18.02 17.85
N ASP A 73 -13.56 18.69 17.77
CA ASP A 73 -14.86 18.19 18.24
C ASP A 73 -15.47 17.08 17.34
N SER A 74 -14.87 16.81 16.18
CA SER A 74 -15.32 15.77 15.24
C SER A 74 -14.30 14.62 15.13
N PRO A 75 -14.08 13.83 16.20
CA PRO A 75 -13.12 12.74 16.20
C PRO A 75 -13.57 11.62 15.24
N LYS A 76 -12.64 11.10 14.44
CA LYS A 76 -12.85 9.93 13.57
C LYS A 76 -12.76 8.66 14.42
N GLN A 77 -13.81 7.86 14.40
CA GLN A 77 -13.84 6.58 15.12
C GLN A 77 -12.82 5.58 14.54
N LEU A 78 -12.08 4.92 15.43
CA LEU A 78 -11.13 3.86 15.10
C LEU A 78 -11.71 2.48 15.44
N ALA A 79 -12.27 2.35 16.64
CA ALA A 79 -12.87 1.11 17.11
C ALA A 79 -14.04 1.39 18.06
N LEU A 80 -14.97 0.43 18.15
CA LEU A 80 -16.18 0.52 18.98
C LEU A 80 -16.53 -0.86 19.53
N TRP A 81 -16.72 -0.95 20.83
CA TRP A 81 -17.13 -2.18 21.51
C TRP A 81 -18.34 -1.94 22.39
N LEU A 82 -19.33 -2.83 22.30
CA LEU A 82 -20.39 -2.91 23.30
C LEU A 82 -19.84 -3.57 24.56
N PHE A 83 -20.23 -3.06 25.71
CA PHE A 83 -19.87 -3.61 27.01
C PHE A 83 -21.02 -3.34 27.96
N ASP A 84 -21.70 -4.39 28.40
CA ASP A 84 -22.78 -4.31 29.36
C ASP A 84 -22.24 -4.63 30.76
N PRO A 85 -22.13 -3.65 31.69
CA PRO A 85 -21.58 -3.87 33.02
C PRO A 85 -22.34 -4.89 33.89
N ASP A 86 -23.58 -5.21 33.51
CA ASP A 86 -24.44 -6.17 34.21
C ASP A 86 -24.10 -7.62 33.83
N THR A 87 -23.60 -7.84 32.62
CA THR A 87 -23.33 -9.19 32.07
C THR A 87 -21.89 -9.43 31.68
N ASN A 88 -21.11 -8.38 31.46
CA ASN A 88 -19.71 -8.44 31.08
C ASN A 88 -18.77 -8.27 32.28
N ASP A 89 -17.62 -8.93 32.20
CA ASP A 89 -16.63 -8.97 33.28
C ASP A 89 -15.28 -8.34 32.88
N LEU A 90 -14.27 -8.48 33.75
CA LEU A 90 -12.91 -8.02 33.42
C LEU A 90 -12.25 -8.82 32.28
N THR A 91 -12.73 -10.02 31.97
CA THR A 91 -12.25 -10.81 30.83
C THR A 91 -12.71 -10.16 29.52
N ASP A 92 -13.96 -9.71 29.47
CA ASP A 92 -14.47 -8.93 28.34
C ASP A 92 -13.73 -7.60 28.21
N ALA A 93 -13.50 -6.89 29.33
CA ALA A 93 -12.72 -5.65 29.33
C ALA A 93 -11.28 -5.86 28.84
N LYS A 94 -10.65 -7.01 29.16
CA LYS A 94 -9.33 -7.39 28.61
C LYS A 94 -9.37 -7.61 27.10
N SER A 95 -10.45 -8.19 26.57
CA SER A 95 -10.60 -8.36 25.12
C SER A 95 -10.69 -7.02 24.41
N ILE A 96 -11.45 -6.07 24.97
CA ILE A 96 -11.52 -4.69 24.48
C ILE A 96 -10.14 -4.02 24.57
N ALA A 97 -9.45 -4.19 25.71
CA ALA A 97 -8.11 -3.63 25.89
C ALA A 97 -7.11 -4.16 24.86
N ASN A 98 -7.13 -5.46 24.57
CA ASN A 98 -6.26 -6.08 23.56
C ASN A 98 -6.58 -5.55 22.14
N ASP A 99 -7.86 -5.42 21.78
CA ASP A 99 -8.26 -4.87 20.48
C ASP A 99 -7.85 -3.40 20.32
N PHE A 100 -8.03 -2.59 21.36
CA PHE A 100 -7.61 -1.19 21.36
C PHE A 100 -6.08 -1.07 21.38
N GLU A 101 -5.38 -1.94 22.10
CA GLU A 101 -3.92 -2.05 22.09
C GLU A 101 -3.41 -2.35 20.68
N ASP A 102 -3.99 -3.33 20.00
CA ASP A 102 -3.67 -3.68 18.62
C ASP A 102 -3.99 -2.52 17.67
N THR A 103 -5.14 -1.87 17.82
CA THR A 103 -5.52 -0.70 17.01
C THR A 103 -4.52 0.45 17.16
N VAL A 104 -4.12 0.78 18.39
CA VAL A 104 -3.13 1.83 18.68
C VAL A 104 -1.74 1.42 18.20
N ASN A 105 -1.34 0.16 18.39
CA ASN A 105 -0.08 -0.36 17.83
C ASN A 105 -0.07 -0.33 16.30
N ASP A 106 -1.18 -0.65 15.64
CA ASP A 106 -1.25 -0.60 14.17
C ASP A 106 -1.14 0.84 13.65
N LEU A 107 -1.64 1.82 14.41
CA LEU A 107 -1.54 3.25 14.12
C LEU A 107 -0.12 3.82 14.30
N PHE A 108 0.60 3.41 15.35
CA PHE A 108 1.82 4.09 15.81
C PHE A 108 3.07 3.19 15.84
N THR A 109 2.90 1.90 16.09
CA THR A 109 3.95 0.88 16.09
C THR A 109 4.03 0.27 14.69
N SER A 110 4.61 1.03 13.77
CA SER A 110 4.79 0.71 12.35
C SER A 110 5.48 -0.64 12.11
N LYS A 111 4.72 -1.74 12.20
CA LYS A 111 5.05 -3.08 11.68
C LYS A 111 3.85 -3.71 10.99
N ARG A 112 2.60 -3.51 11.46
CA ARG A 112 1.38 -3.98 10.77
C ARG A 112 0.83 -2.98 9.75
N ALA A 113 0.95 -1.67 9.95
CA ALA A 113 0.73 -0.70 8.85
C ALA A 113 1.82 -0.81 7.77
N ILE A 114 3.05 -1.19 8.16
CA ILE A 114 4.11 -1.56 7.20
C ILE A 114 3.79 -2.92 6.57
N SER A 115 3.41 -3.96 7.31
CA SER A 115 3.07 -5.29 6.75
C SER A 115 1.81 -5.28 5.90
N GLN A 116 0.75 -4.55 6.26
CA GLN A 116 -0.44 -4.39 5.43
C GLN A 116 -0.24 -3.38 4.32
N ARG A 117 0.58 -2.31 4.49
CA ARG A 117 1.09 -1.55 3.33
C ARG A 117 2.11 -2.34 2.54
N GLU A 118 2.79 -3.35 3.04
CA GLU A 118 3.78 -4.14 2.32
C GLU A 118 3.14 -5.34 1.68
N GLU A 119 2.00 -5.82 2.20
CA GLU A 119 1.09 -6.81 1.64
C GLU A 119 0.11 -6.17 0.66
N ALA A 120 -0.34 -4.93 0.90
CA ALA A 120 -1.09 -4.12 -0.06
C ALA A 120 -0.14 -3.49 -1.08
N LYS A 121 1.06 -3.03 -0.70
CA LYS A 121 2.15 -2.75 -1.66
C LYS A 121 2.73 -4.05 -2.20
N SER A 122 2.56 -5.25 -1.66
CA SER A 122 3.04 -6.50 -2.32
C SER A 122 1.99 -6.92 -3.33
N ARG A 123 0.72 -6.95 -2.94
CA ARG A 123 -0.44 -7.13 -3.83
C ARG A 123 -0.49 -6.07 -4.92
N ASN A 124 -0.12 -4.81 -4.64
CA ASN A 124 -0.08 -3.71 -5.60
C ASN A 124 1.31 -3.49 -6.23
N ARG A 125 2.45 -3.96 -5.67
CA ARG A 125 3.77 -3.96 -6.36
C ARG A 125 3.79 -4.99 -7.48
N ASN A 126 3.02 -6.06 -7.33
CA ASN A 126 2.97 -7.19 -8.23
C ASN A 126 1.89 -7.04 -9.31
N THR A 127 1.15 -5.93 -9.31
CA THR A 127 0.21 -5.55 -10.36
C THR A 127 0.84 -4.53 -11.29
N LEU A 128 0.15 -4.27 -12.40
CA LEU A 128 0.54 -3.26 -13.38
C LEU A 128 0.74 -1.90 -12.72
N GLU A 129 -0.20 -1.48 -11.87
CA GLU A 129 -0.19 -0.18 -11.21
C GLU A 129 1.07 0.02 -10.36
N GLY A 130 1.57 -1.02 -9.69
CA GLY A 130 2.82 -0.92 -8.95
C GLY A 130 4.06 -0.86 -9.82
N MET A 131 4.08 -1.56 -10.95
CA MET A 131 5.15 -1.39 -11.93
C MET A 131 5.16 0.04 -12.48
N ILE A 132 3.99 0.58 -12.82
CA ILE A 132 3.87 1.94 -13.32
C ILE A 132 4.29 2.94 -12.24
N HIS A 133 3.85 2.78 -11.00
CA HIS A 133 4.26 3.66 -9.90
C HIS A 133 5.78 3.66 -9.72
N ARG A 134 6.44 2.49 -9.70
CA ARG A 134 7.92 2.41 -9.63
C ARG A 134 8.59 3.08 -10.82
N PHE A 135 7.99 2.95 -12.01
CA PHE A 135 8.49 3.58 -13.22
C PHE A 135 8.36 5.11 -13.15
N MET A 136 7.22 5.65 -12.70
CA MET A 136 7.00 7.09 -12.48
C MET A 136 7.89 7.66 -11.37
N GLU A 137 8.06 6.96 -10.25
CA GLU A 137 8.99 7.36 -9.18
C GLU A 137 10.43 7.48 -9.69
N THR A 138 10.83 6.59 -10.61
CA THR A 138 12.17 6.59 -11.19
C THR A 138 12.30 7.61 -12.34
N TYR A 139 11.22 7.85 -13.07
CA TYR A 139 11.19 8.68 -14.27
C TYR A 139 9.97 9.62 -14.25
N PRO A 140 9.96 10.63 -13.36
CA PRO A 140 8.80 11.51 -13.17
C PRO A 140 8.46 12.34 -14.41
N GLN A 141 9.38 12.46 -15.37
CA GLN A 141 9.12 13.14 -16.65
C GLN A 141 8.03 12.48 -17.52
N PHE A 142 7.61 11.25 -17.18
CA PHE A 142 6.54 10.55 -17.88
C PHE A 142 5.16 10.74 -17.22
N GLN A 143 5.06 11.50 -16.12
CA GLN A 143 3.79 11.72 -15.42
C GLN A 143 2.72 12.32 -16.33
N ASP A 144 3.06 13.34 -17.12
CA ASP A 144 2.11 13.97 -18.06
C ASP A 144 1.61 12.98 -19.12
N GLN A 145 2.46 12.06 -19.59
CA GLN A 145 2.09 11.04 -20.56
C GLN A 145 1.19 9.97 -19.94
N TYR A 146 1.44 9.62 -18.68
CA TYR A 146 0.59 8.74 -17.89
C TYR A 146 -0.80 9.35 -17.64
N ASP A 147 -0.86 10.62 -17.24
CA ASP A 147 -2.12 11.32 -16.97
C ASP A 147 -2.96 11.43 -18.27
N ALA A 148 -2.33 11.75 -19.40
CA ALA A 148 -2.97 11.77 -20.71
C ALA A 148 -3.50 10.39 -21.15
N HIS A 149 -2.77 9.32 -20.84
CA HIS A 149 -3.22 7.95 -21.10
C HIS A 149 -4.45 7.59 -20.24
N GLN A 150 -4.46 7.96 -18.95
CA GLN A 150 -5.62 7.76 -18.08
C GLN A 150 -6.85 8.55 -18.56
N GLU A 151 -6.67 9.80 -18.98
CA GLU A 151 -7.75 10.62 -19.53
C GLU A 151 -8.33 10.02 -20.81
N LYS A 152 -7.48 9.46 -21.68
CA LYS A 152 -7.89 8.89 -22.97
C LYS A 152 -8.62 7.56 -22.85
N TYR A 153 -8.16 6.66 -21.99
CA TYR A 153 -8.65 5.28 -21.95
C TYR A 153 -9.52 4.97 -20.72
N GLY A 154 -9.58 5.86 -19.72
CA GLY A 154 -10.37 5.70 -18.49
C GLY A 154 -9.80 4.67 -17.50
N GLU A 155 -8.97 3.74 -17.99
CA GLU A 155 -8.19 2.78 -17.22
C GLU A 155 -6.83 2.53 -17.91
N ILE A 156 -5.91 1.86 -17.21
CA ILE A 156 -4.57 1.59 -17.76
C ILE A 156 -4.45 0.12 -18.13
N PHE A 157 -4.18 -0.11 -19.42
CA PHE A 157 -3.91 -1.44 -19.95
C PHE A 157 -2.40 -1.72 -19.97
N PRO A 158 -1.96 -2.93 -19.54
CA PRO A 158 -0.55 -3.28 -19.52
C PRO A 158 0.14 -3.13 -20.87
N ASP A 159 -0.50 -3.63 -21.92
CA ASP A 159 0.06 -3.65 -23.26
C ASP A 159 0.19 -2.25 -23.85
N THR A 160 -0.82 -1.40 -23.69
CA THR A 160 -0.81 -0.02 -24.18
C THR A 160 0.24 0.82 -23.45
N PHE A 161 0.35 0.69 -22.12
CA PHE A 161 1.38 1.40 -21.36
C PHE A 161 2.80 0.98 -21.77
N ILE A 162 3.00 -0.32 -21.97
CA ILE A 162 4.27 -0.85 -22.47
C ILE A 162 4.58 -0.29 -23.87
N GLN A 163 3.61 -0.33 -24.79
CA GLN A 163 3.78 0.08 -26.18
C GLN A 163 4.02 1.58 -26.34
N GLU A 164 3.26 2.41 -25.63
CA GLU A 164 3.26 3.86 -25.82
C GLU A 164 4.34 4.57 -24.98
N ILE A 165 4.73 4.02 -23.82
CA ILE A 165 5.62 4.71 -22.87
C ILE A 165 6.92 3.93 -22.63
N ILE A 166 6.85 2.69 -22.14
CA ILE A 166 8.06 1.96 -21.73
C ILE A 166 8.93 1.61 -22.95
N PHE A 167 8.35 1.03 -24.00
CA PHE A 167 9.08 0.52 -25.14
C PHE A 167 9.82 1.62 -25.92
N PRO A 168 9.20 2.77 -26.28
CA PRO A 168 9.89 3.84 -26.97
C PRO A 168 11.07 4.39 -26.17
N TYR A 169 10.90 4.56 -24.86
CA TYR A 169 11.98 5.00 -23.98
C TYR A 169 13.10 3.96 -23.88
N LEU A 170 12.77 2.69 -23.65
CA LEU A 170 13.75 1.62 -23.58
C LEU A 170 14.53 1.47 -24.90
N LEU A 171 13.83 1.56 -26.04
CA LEU A 171 14.44 1.46 -27.36
C LEU A 171 15.42 2.62 -27.61
N ASP A 172 15.07 3.84 -27.20
CA ASP A 172 15.97 5.00 -27.26
C ASP A 172 17.23 4.78 -26.40
N LEU A 173 17.04 4.32 -25.15
CA LEU A 173 18.17 4.04 -24.24
C LEU A 173 19.10 2.95 -24.79
N LEU A 174 18.53 1.87 -25.35
CA LEU A 174 19.29 0.77 -25.95
C LEU A 174 20.05 1.24 -27.20
N THR A 175 19.41 2.06 -28.03
CA THR A 175 20.01 2.63 -29.25
C THR A 175 21.16 3.56 -28.92
N GLN A 176 20.99 4.42 -27.90
CA GLN A 176 22.03 5.33 -27.42
C GLN A 176 23.04 4.66 -26.47
N LYS A 177 22.88 3.36 -26.17
CA LYS A 177 23.73 2.57 -25.25
C LYS A 177 23.93 3.25 -23.89
N LYS A 178 22.85 3.84 -23.35
CA LYS A 178 22.82 4.51 -22.04
C LYS A 178 22.81 3.49 -20.89
N ASN A 179 23.89 2.76 -20.73
CA ASN A 179 24.01 1.56 -19.87
C ASN A 179 23.48 1.73 -18.43
N ALA A 180 23.71 2.87 -17.79
CA ALA A 180 23.20 3.14 -16.44
C ALA A 180 21.67 3.21 -16.40
N PHE A 181 21.06 3.88 -17.38
CA PHE A 181 19.61 4.01 -17.49
C PHE A 181 18.97 2.71 -17.96
N ILE A 182 19.60 1.99 -18.90
CA ILE A 182 19.17 0.65 -19.33
C ILE A 182 19.10 -0.27 -18.10
N LYS A 183 20.16 -0.31 -17.29
CA LYS A 183 20.20 -1.10 -16.06
C LYS A 183 19.02 -0.77 -15.14
N ARG A 184 18.75 0.52 -14.95
CA ARG A 184 17.66 0.97 -14.07
C ARG A 184 16.27 0.58 -14.59
N VAL A 185 16.04 0.63 -15.90
CA VAL A 185 14.79 0.12 -16.50
C VAL A 185 14.66 -1.39 -16.29
N PHE A 186 15.74 -2.15 -16.51
CA PHE A 186 15.72 -3.60 -16.31
C PHE A 186 15.62 -4.03 -14.85
N GLU A 187 16.12 -3.25 -13.89
CA GLU A 187 15.85 -3.48 -12.46
C GLU A 187 14.34 -3.51 -12.19
N ILE A 188 13.59 -2.55 -12.73
CA ILE A 188 12.12 -2.49 -12.61
C ILE A 188 11.47 -3.68 -13.35
N ILE A 189 11.90 -4.00 -14.57
CA ILE A 189 11.31 -5.10 -15.36
C ILE A 189 11.57 -6.46 -14.70
N ASN A 190 12.79 -6.73 -14.23
CA ASN A 190 13.15 -7.98 -13.55
C ASN A 190 12.33 -8.19 -12.27
N GLU A 191 12.22 -7.14 -11.44
CA GLU A 191 11.40 -7.17 -10.22
C GLU A 191 9.92 -7.39 -10.56
N SER A 192 9.40 -6.66 -11.55
CA SER A 192 8.00 -6.74 -11.99
C SER A 192 7.68 -8.10 -12.61
N TYR A 193 8.60 -8.72 -13.35
CA TYR A 193 8.43 -10.07 -13.85
C TYR A 193 8.52 -11.12 -12.75
N THR A 194 9.46 -10.99 -11.82
CA THR A 194 9.62 -11.97 -10.73
C THR A 194 8.40 -11.98 -9.80
N MET A 195 7.97 -10.79 -9.39
CA MET A 195 6.90 -10.66 -8.40
C MET A 195 5.51 -10.55 -9.03
N GLY A 196 5.42 -10.25 -10.33
CA GLY A 196 4.16 -9.93 -11.02
C GLY A 196 3.11 -11.05 -11.09
N ASN A 197 1.85 -10.65 -11.26
CA ASN A 197 0.75 -11.55 -11.63
C ASN A 197 0.89 -12.07 -13.08
N VAL A 198 0.00 -12.96 -13.49
CA VAL A 198 0.05 -13.60 -14.82
C VAL A 198 -0.05 -12.57 -15.95
N ASP A 199 -0.93 -11.59 -15.82
CA ASP A 199 -1.18 -10.58 -16.85
C ASP A 199 0.03 -9.67 -17.05
N LEU A 200 0.65 -9.21 -15.96
CA LEU A 200 1.87 -8.39 -16.02
C LEU A 200 3.05 -9.17 -16.62
N LYS A 201 3.21 -10.45 -16.23
CA LYS A 201 4.23 -11.34 -16.81
C LYS A 201 3.99 -11.55 -18.30
N SER A 202 2.73 -11.72 -18.71
CA SER A 202 2.33 -11.86 -20.10
C SER A 202 2.64 -10.57 -20.89
N ALA A 203 2.28 -9.40 -20.38
CA ALA A 203 2.54 -8.13 -21.04
C ALA A 203 4.05 -7.85 -21.23
N ILE A 204 4.88 -8.14 -20.21
CA ILE A 204 6.35 -8.02 -20.33
C ILE A 204 6.89 -9.00 -21.38
N THR A 205 6.46 -10.26 -21.35
CA THR A 205 7.08 -11.29 -22.21
C THR A 205 6.53 -11.30 -23.64
N TYR A 206 5.23 -11.08 -23.82
CA TYR A 206 4.56 -11.08 -25.11
C TYR A 206 4.69 -9.73 -25.81
N THR A 207 4.42 -8.63 -25.11
CA THR A 207 4.34 -7.31 -25.73
C THR A 207 5.68 -6.61 -25.75
N LEU A 208 6.30 -6.34 -24.59
CA LEU A 208 7.58 -5.63 -24.56
C LEU A 208 8.65 -6.36 -25.38
N PHE A 209 8.81 -7.66 -25.14
CA PHE A 209 9.83 -8.41 -25.86
C PHE A 209 9.41 -8.81 -27.27
N GLY A 210 8.11 -9.01 -27.53
CA GLY A 210 7.62 -9.24 -28.89
C GLY A 210 7.93 -8.06 -29.82
N MET A 211 7.89 -6.83 -29.31
CA MET A 211 8.35 -5.64 -30.03
C MET A 211 9.88 -5.60 -30.16
N LEU A 212 10.62 -6.01 -29.12
CA LEU A 212 12.08 -6.01 -29.13
C LEU A 212 12.68 -7.02 -30.15
N MET A 213 11.93 -8.07 -30.53
CA MET A 213 12.34 -9.01 -31.61
C MET A 213 12.63 -8.31 -32.93
N ASP A 214 12.01 -7.16 -33.18
CA ASP A 214 12.20 -6.41 -34.42
C ASP A 214 13.51 -5.59 -34.40
N TYR A 215 14.26 -5.63 -33.29
CA TYR A 215 15.49 -4.88 -33.04
C TYR A 215 16.62 -5.78 -32.49
N PRO A 216 17.25 -6.64 -33.32
CA PRO A 216 18.18 -7.69 -32.85
C PRO A 216 19.39 -7.19 -32.05
N GLU A 217 19.97 -6.04 -32.42
CA GLU A 217 21.13 -5.48 -31.70
C GLU A 217 20.74 -4.99 -30.30
N GLN A 218 19.60 -4.32 -30.21
CA GLN A 218 19.02 -3.82 -28.95
C GLN A 218 18.56 -4.99 -28.08
N GLU A 219 18.02 -6.05 -28.68
CA GLU A 219 17.69 -7.31 -28.00
C GLU A 219 18.93 -7.93 -27.35
N GLU A 220 20.03 -8.06 -28.08
CA GLU A 220 21.27 -8.64 -27.55
C GLU A 220 21.83 -7.83 -26.37
N LEU A 221 21.75 -6.49 -26.45
CA LEU A 221 22.16 -5.61 -25.36
C LEU A 221 21.22 -5.76 -24.15
N ALA A 222 19.91 -5.77 -24.37
CA ALA A 222 18.89 -5.94 -23.35
C ALA A 222 19.08 -7.25 -22.56
N LEU A 223 19.42 -8.34 -23.24
CA LEU A 223 19.69 -9.63 -22.60
C LEU A 223 20.79 -9.56 -21.53
N LYS A 224 21.73 -8.61 -21.61
CA LYS A 224 22.79 -8.47 -20.60
C LYS A 224 22.25 -7.99 -19.25
N TYR A 225 21.09 -7.31 -19.24
CA TYR A 225 20.48 -6.72 -18.05
C TYR A 225 19.33 -7.53 -17.46
N MET A 226 18.88 -8.58 -18.17
CA MET A 226 17.86 -9.50 -17.66
C MET A 226 18.46 -10.48 -16.63
N ASP A 227 17.70 -10.77 -15.58
CA ASP A 227 18.01 -11.86 -14.65
C ASP A 227 17.76 -13.25 -15.29
N GLU A 228 18.13 -14.33 -14.59
CA GLU A 228 17.97 -15.68 -15.13
C GLU A 228 16.50 -16.07 -15.38
N ASN A 229 15.57 -15.60 -14.56
CA ASN A 229 14.15 -15.94 -14.68
C ASN A 229 13.56 -15.30 -15.93
N LEU A 230 13.81 -14.00 -16.11
CA LEU A 230 13.35 -13.23 -17.25
C LEU A 230 14.00 -13.72 -18.55
N LYS A 231 15.30 -14.07 -18.53
CA LYS A 231 15.98 -14.70 -19.68
C LYS A 231 15.33 -16.01 -20.10
N ARG A 232 15.03 -16.89 -19.14
CA ARG A 232 14.38 -18.19 -19.44
C ARG A 232 12.99 -17.97 -20.04
N ALA A 233 12.22 -17.05 -19.47
CA ALA A 233 10.91 -16.67 -19.97
C ALA A 233 10.98 -16.12 -21.39
N TRP A 234 11.95 -15.24 -21.64
CA TRP A 234 12.21 -14.68 -22.96
C TRP A 234 12.50 -15.77 -23.99
N MET A 235 13.45 -16.67 -23.71
CA MET A 235 13.83 -17.71 -24.64
C MET A 235 12.68 -18.67 -24.96
N ALA A 236 11.81 -18.96 -23.98
CA ALA A 236 10.61 -19.74 -24.19
C ALA A 236 9.58 -18.99 -25.06
N MET A 237 9.33 -17.72 -24.76
CA MET A 237 8.36 -16.89 -25.47
C MET A 237 8.80 -16.59 -26.90
N ARG A 238 10.09 -16.31 -27.12
CA ARG A 238 10.69 -16.08 -28.44
C ARG A 238 10.41 -17.25 -29.39
N ARG A 239 10.61 -18.50 -28.92
CA ARG A 239 10.30 -19.70 -29.71
C ARG A 239 8.82 -19.79 -30.09
N LEU A 240 7.92 -19.37 -29.19
CA LEU A 240 6.48 -19.33 -29.45
C LEU A 240 6.13 -18.25 -30.48
N LEU A 241 6.66 -17.03 -30.31
CA LEU A 241 6.43 -15.91 -31.22
C LEU A 241 7.02 -16.15 -32.61
N GLU A 242 8.21 -16.73 -32.72
CA GLU A 242 8.81 -17.13 -34.00
C GLU A 242 7.90 -18.14 -34.73
N LYS A 243 7.34 -19.11 -34.01
CA LYS A 243 6.40 -20.09 -34.55
C LYS A 243 5.07 -19.46 -34.98
N ASP A 244 4.54 -18.50 -34.24
CA ASP A 244 3.30 -17.81 -34.57
C ASP A 244 3.47 -16.86 -35.77
N ARG A 245 4.58 -16.12 -35.83
CA ARG A 245 4.96 -15.28 -36.98
C ARG A 245 5.16 -16.13 -38.24
N ALA A 246 5.82 -17.29 -38.14
CA ALA A 246 6.00 -18.22 -39.26
C ALA A 246 4.68 -18.80 -39.80
N LYS A 247 3.62 -18.83 -38.98
CA LYS A 247 2.28 -19.28 -39.36
C LYS A 247 1.38 -18.17 -39.92
N GLY A 248 1.90 -16.96 -40.12
CA GLY A 248 1.14 -15.82 -40.63
C GLY A 248 0.07 -15.28 -39.68
N LYS A 249 0.05 -15.74 -38.42
CA LYS A 249 -0.75 -15.09 -37.37
C LYS A 249 0.02 -13.85 -36.93
N LYS A 250 -0.34 -12.68 -37.49
CA LYS A 250 -0.02 -11.43 -36.79
C LYS A 250 -0.63 -11.54 -35.40
N ALA A 251 0.11 -11.13 -34.37
CA ALA A 251 -0.42 -10.97 -33.03
C ALA A 251 -1.67 -10.08 -33.11
N SER A 252 -2.85 -10.71 -33.10
CA SER A 252 -4.12 -9.98 -33.00
C SER A 252 -4.24 -9.63 -31.53
N ILE A 253 -3.95 -8.37 -31.23
CA ILE A 253 -4.17 -7.74 -29.94
C ILE A 253 -5.65 -7.34 -29.94
N VAL A 254 -6.43 -7.91 -29.03
CA VAL A 254 -7.73 -7.39 -28.59
C VAL A 254 -7.47 -6.67 -27.28
#